data_AF-A0A6I2U5F6-F1
#
_entry.id   AF-A0A6I2U5F6-F1
#
_cell.length_a   1.000
_cell.length_b   1.000
_cell.length_c   1.000
_cell.angle_alpha   90.00
_cell.angle_beta   90.00
_cell.angle_gamma   90.00
#
_symmetry.space_group_name_H-M   'P 1'
#
loop_
_entity.id
_entity.type
_entity.pdbx_description
1 polymer ?
#
loop_
_entity_poly.entity_id
_entity_poly.type
_entity_poly.pdbx_seq_one_letter_code
_entity_poly.pdbx_strand_id
1 'polypeptide(L)'
;MNVRIERLRAEREKNDNKIRTLSSRNRKIDEEILRIENGEIVGLVRATGMDLDELAAYLKAFRTGEAPFVIQKESEDTTNENED
;
A
#
# COMPACT_ATOMS: atom_id res chain seq x y z
N MET A 1 36.52 35.62 -7.16
CA MET A 1 35.71 34.39 -7.29
C MET A 1 34.63 34.62 -8.35
N ASN A 2 34.21 33.61 -9.13
CA ASN A 2 33.26 33.82 -10.23
C ASN A 2 31.81 33.82 -9.70
N VAL A 3 31.13 34.97 -9.80
CA VAL A 3 29.77 35.20 -9.29
C VAL A 3 28.74 34.20 -9.84
N ARG A 4 28.92 33.72 -11.08
CA ARG A 4 28.00 32.72 -11.66
C ARG A 4 28.18 31.35 -11.02
N ILE A 5 29.41 30.99 -10.66
CA ILE A 5 29.69 29.74 -9.95
C ILE A 5 29.07 29.78 -8.54
N GLU A 6 29.14 30.91 -7.85
CA GLU A 6 28.53 31.07 -6.52
C GLU A 6 27.00 30.91 -6.55
N ARG A 7 26.34 31.51 -7.55
CA ARG A 7 24.88 31.36 -7.74
C ARG A 7 24.48 29.90 -7.99
N LEU A 8 25.21 29.20 -8.86
CA LEU A 8 24.96 27.78 -9.15
C LEU A 8 25.17 26.90 -7.92
N ARG A 9 26.17 27.19 -7.09
CA ARG A 9 26.39 26.48 -5.82
C ARG A 9 25.24 26.69 -4.84
N ALA A 10 24.78 27.93 -4.68
CA ALA A 10 23.65 28.24 -3.80
C ALA A 10 22.34 27.59 -4.29
N GLU A 11 22.10 27.54 -5.60
CA GLU A 11 20.95 26.86 -6.18
C GLU A 11 21.02 25.34 -5.97
N ARG A 12 22.20 24.74 -6.20
CA ARG A 12 22.42 23.31 -5.91
C ARG A 12 22.15 22.97 -4.44
N GLU A 13 22.61 23.81 -3.51
CA GLU A 13 22.38 23.60 -2.08
C GLU A 13 20.89 23.66 -1.72
N LYS A 14 20.13 24.61 -2.30
CA LYS A 14 18.68 24.67 -2.15
C LYS A 14 18.00 23.40 -2.66
N ASN A 15 18.45 22.89 -3.81
CA ASN A 15 17.93 21.65 -4.37
C ASN A 15 18.27 20.45 -3.49
N ASP A 16 19.49 20.35 -2.97
CA ASP A 16 19.88 19.28 -2.03
C ASP A 16 19.00 19.28 -0.77
N ASN A 17 18.68 20.46 -0.22
CA ASN A 17 17.79 20.59 0.92
C ASN A 17 16.34 20.20 0.58
N LYS A 18 15.86 20.55 -0.61
CA LYS A 18 14.53 20.14 -1.08
C LYS A 18 14.46 18.62 -1.26
N ILE A 19 15.49 18.01 -1.83
CA ILE A 19 15.60 16.55 -1.99
C ILE A 19 15.54 15.88 -0.62
N ARG A 20 16.36 16.29 0.35
CA ARG A 20 16.34 15.73 1.71
C ARG A 20 14.95 15.80 2.36
N THR A 21 14.29 16.95 2.22
CA THR A 21 12.95 17.16 2.77
C THR A 21 11.92 16.22 2.13
N LEU A 22 11.92 16.13 0.79
CA LEU A 22 11.02 15.24 0.06
C LEU A 22 11.31 13.76 0.36
N SER A 23 12.58 13.35 0.41
CA SER A 23 12.96 11.98 0.78
C SER A 23 12.50 11.62 2.18
N SER A 24 12.61 12.54 3.16
CA SER A 24 12.09 12.30 4.51
C SER A 24 10.56 12.16 4.52
N ARG A 25 9.85 12.98 3.75
CA ARG A 25 8.39 12.88 3.62
C ARG A 25 7.97 11.56 2.98
N ASN A 26 8.66 11.11 1.93
CA ASN A 26 8.37 9.85 1.27
C ASN A 26 8.52 8.68 2.23
N ARG A 27 9.60 8.63 3.04
CA ARG A 27 9.75 7.57 4.05
C ARG A 27 8.57 7.49 5.01
N LYS A 28 8.05 8.63 5.47
CA LYS A 28 6.86 8.67 6.34
C LYS A 28 5.60 8.19 5.63
N ILE A 29 5.46 8.48 4.34
CA ILE A 29 4.35 7.98 3.52
C ILE A 29 4.47 6.46 3.37
N ASP A 30 5.67 5.94 3.08
CA ASP A 30 5.92 4.50 2.95
C ASP A 30 5.59 3.77 4.26
N GLU A 31 5.99 4.33 5.41
CA GLU A 31 5.65 3.81 6.74
C GLU A 31 4.12 3.77 6.98
N GLU A 32 3.41 4.81 6.56
CA GLU A 32 1.95 4.91 6.70
C GLU A 32 1.22 3.92 5.79
N ILE A 33 1.68 3.76 4.54
CA ILE A 33 1.17 2.75 3.61
C ILE A 33 1.32 1.36 4.24
N LEU A 34 2.53 1.02 4.69
CA LEU A 34 2.80 -0.28 5.32
C LEU A 34 1.93 -0.51 6.56
N ARG A 35 1.70 0.54 7.36
CA ARG A 35 0.82 0.46 8.54
C ARG A 35 -0.63 0.16 8.15
N ILE A 36 -1.14 0.78 7.10
CA ILE A 36 -2.50 0.56 6.59
C ILE A 36 -2.63 -0.86 6.03
N GLU A 37 -1.72 -1.28 5.15
CA GLU A 37 -1.73 -2.63 4.56
C GLU A 37 -1.68 -3.72 5.63
N ASN A 38 -0.82 -3.58 6.65
CA ASN A 38 -0.79 -4.50 7.78
C ASN A 38 -2.12 -4.52 8.55
N GLY A 39 -2.76 -3.35 8.69
CA GLY A 39 -4.09 -3.23 9.31
C GLY A 39 -5.17 -3.96 8.51
N GLU A 40 -5.14 -3.85 7.18
CA GLU A 40 -6.06 -4.54 6.27
C GLU A 40 -5.90 -6.06 6.35
N ILE A 41 -4.66 -6.56 6.38
CA ILE A 41 -4.37 -8.00 6.57
C ILE A 41 -4.99 -8.49 7.88
N VAL A 42 -4.76 -7.78 8.99
CA VAL A 42 -5.34 -8.13 10.29
C VAL A 42 -6.88 -8.07 10.26
N GLY A 43 -7.45 -7.09 9.58
CA GLY A 43 -8.90 -6.96 9.39
C GLY A 43 -9.49 -8.17 8.67
N LEU A 44 -8.89 -8.58 7.55
CA LEU A 44 -9.32 -9.76 6.79
C LEU A 44 -9.23 -11.03 7.64
N VAL A 45 -8.10 -11.27 8.32
CA VAL A 45 -7.88 -12.47 9.14
C VAL A 45 -8.90 -12.57 10.28
N ARG A 46 -9.23 -11.44 10.92
CA ARG A 46 -10.29 -11.42 11.94
C ARG A 46 -11.68 -11.68 11.36
N ALA A 47 -11.98 -11.12 10.18
CA ALA A 47 -13.26 -11.31 9.52
C ALA A 47 -13.48 -12.76 9.07
N THR A 48 -12.41 -13.47 8.69
CA THR A 48 -12.47 -14.90 8.34
C THR A 48 -12.49 -15.81 9.57
N GLY A 49 -12.24 -15.27 10.78
CA GLY A 49 -12.14 -16.05 12.01
C GLY A 49 -10.89 -16.93 12.08
N MET A 50 -9.91 -16.67 11.21
CA MET A 50 -8.71 -17.48 11.04
C MET A 50 -7.69 -17.18 12.13
N ASP A 51 -7.02 -18.21 12.65
CA ASP A 51 -5.88 -18.05 13.55
C ASP A 51 -4.54 -17.89 12.79
N LEU A 52 -3.44 -17.67 13.52
CA LEU A 52 -2.14 -17.43 12.91
C LEU A 52 -1.58 -18.65 12.17
N ASP A 53 -1.86 -19.86 12.67
CA ASP A 53 -1.37 -21.11 12.09
C ASP A 53 -2.16 -21.44 10.81
N GLU A 54 -3.47 -21.22 10.83
CA GLU A 54 -4.34 -21.33 9.67
C GLU A 54 -3.96 -20.32 8.57
N LEU A 55 -3.63 -19.08 8.94
CA LEU A 55 -3.11 -18.10 7.99
C LEU A 55 -1.77 -18.53 7.40
N ALA A 56 -0.85 -19.04 8.22
CA ALA A 56 0.43 -19.53 7.73
C ALA A 56 0.25 -20.72 6.77
N ALA A 57 -0.65 -21.65 7.10
CA ALA A 57 -1.00 -22.78 6.23
C ALA A 57 -1.63 -22.30 4.91
N TYR A 58 -2.55 -21.34 4.97
CA TYR A 58 -3.17 -20.73 3.80
C TYR A 58 -2.13 -20.07 2.89
N LEU A 59 -1.25 -19.22 3.44
CA LEU A 59 -0.20 -18.55 2.67
C LEU A 59 0.79 -19.55 2.03
N LYS A 60 1.09 -20.65 2.73
CA LYS A 60 1.94 -21.72 2.19
C LYS A 60 1.27 -22.41 1.00
N ALA A 61 -0.01 -22.77 1.13
CA ALA A 61 -0.81 -23.35 0.05
C ALA A 61 -1.01 -22.37 -1.12
N PHE A 62 -1.16 -21.07 -0.83
CA PHE A 62 -1.30 -20.03 -1.84
C PHE A 62 -0.05 -19.93 -2.71
N ARG A 63 1.15 -20.01 -2.09
CA ARG A 63 2.42 -20.00 -2.82
C ARG A 63 2.63 -21.24 -3.69
N THR A 64 2.04 -22.39 -3.35
CA THR A 64 2.10 -23.63 -4.13
C THR A 64 0.97 -23.75 -5.15
N GLY A 65 0.01 -22.80 -5.17
CA GLY A 65 -1.16 -22.83 -6.05
C GLY A 65 -2.25 -23.81 -5.59
N GLU A 66 -2.16 -24.31 -4.36
CA GLU A 66 -3.06 -25.30 -3.78
C GLU A 66 -4.16 -24.67 -2.93
N ALA A 67 -4.08 -23.37 -2.63
CA ALA A 67 -5.11 -22.66 -1.88
C ALA A 67 -6.37 -22.42 -2.72
N PRO A 68 -7.57 -22.77 -2.21
CA PRO A 68 -8.82 -22.43 -2.88
C PRO A 68 -9.05 -20.92 -2.75
N PHE A 69 -9.00 -20.21 -3.87
CA PHE A 69 -9.36 -18.79 -3.93
C PHE A 69 -10.80 -18.67 -4.44
N VAL A 70 -11.73 -18.31 -3.56
CA VAL A 70 -13.09 -17.93 -3.94
C VAL A 70 -13.22 -16.43 -3.74
N ILE A 71 -13.05 -15.64 -4.81
CA ILE A 71 -13.58 -14.28 -4.80
C ILE A 71 -15.09 -14.44 -4.84
N GLN A 72 -15.77 -14.22 -3.72
CA GLN A 72 -17.20 -13.91 -3.77
C GLN A 72 -17.32 -12.52 -4.37
N LYS A 73 -17.48 -12.47 -5.69
CA LYS A 73 -17.91 -11.25 -6.36
C LYS A 73 -19.35 -11.06 -5.89
N GLU A 74 -19.60 -10.12 -4.98
CA GLU A 74 -20.97 -9.67 -4.72
C GLU A 74 -21.56 -9.30 -6.07
N SER A 75 -22.51 -10.09 -6.54
CA SER A 75 -23.29 -9.76 -7.72
C SER A 75 -24.12 -8.54 -7.35
N GLU A 76 -23.84 -7.40 -7.98
CA GLU A 76 -24.76 -6.26 -7.97
C GLU A 76 -26.11 -6.76 -8.48
N ASP A 77 -27.06 -6.93 -7.56
CA ASP A 77 -28.45 -7.23 -7.87
C ASP A 77 -29.10 -5.95 -8.41
N THR A 78 -28.89 -5.68 -9.70
CA THR A 78 -29.69 -4.70 -10.43
C THR A 78 -30.93 -5.38 -10.98
N THR A 79 -31.83 -5.82 -10.10
CA THR A 79 -33.20 -6.09 -10.51
C THR A 79 -33.90 -4.74 -10.70
N ASN A 80 -33.79 -4.19 -11.91
CA ASN A 80 -34.69 -3.14 -12.38
C ASN A 80 -36.06 -3.79 -12.55
N GLU A 81 -36.95 -3.58 -11.58
CA GLU A 81 -38.38 -3.80 -11.75
C GLU A 81 -38.88 -2.82 -12.81
N ASN A 82 -39.11 -3.33 -14.02
CA ASN A 82 -39.98 -2.67 -14.98
C ASN A 82 -41.40 -2.82 -14.44
N GLU A 83 -41.95 -1.75 -13.85
CA GLU A 83 -43.38 -1.62 -13.65
C GLU A 83 -44.02 -1.07 -14.94
N ASP A 84 -45.16 -1.68 -15.29
CA ASP A 84 -46.00 -1.46 -16.48
C ASP A 84 -46.50 -0.02 -16.69
#